data_AF-A0A7V8W9K3-F1
#
_entry.id   AF-A0A7V8W9K3-F1
#
_cell.length_a   1.000
_cell.length_b   1.000
_cell.length_c   1.000
_cell.angle_alpha   90.00
_cell.angle_beta   90.00
_cell.angle_gamma   90.00
#
_symmetry.space_group_name_H-M   'P 1'
#
loop_
_entity.id
_entity.type
_entity.pdbx_description
1 polymer ?
#
loop_
_entity_poly.entity_id
_entity_poly.type
_entity_poly.pdbx_seq_one_letter_code
_entity_poly.pdbx_strand_id
1 'polypeptide(L)' 'MLAAYGGRCADCGAPDVGLEVHHADGDPRHDAPSNLIALCGACHKKAGAELR' A
#
# COMPACT_ATOMS: atom_id res chain seq x y z
N MET A 1 -7.46 11.97 0.82
CA MET A 1 -7.23 11.65 2.25
C MET A 1 -6.04 10.70 2.37
N LEU A 2 -4.83 11.16 2.01
CA LEU A 2 -3.55 10.44 2.21
C LEU A 2 -2.96 10.72 3.61
N ALA A 3 -3.43 11.77 4.29
CA ALA A 3 -3.00 12.15 5.63
C ALA A 3 -3.29 11.08 6.70
N ALA A 4 -4.27 10.21 6.48
CA ALA A 4 -4.64 9.15 7.42
C ALA A 4 -3.59 8.02 7.52
N TYR A 5 -2.72 7.87 6.51
CA TYR A 5 -1.69 6.82 6.47
C TYR A 5 -0.32 7.30 6.99
N GLY A 6 -0.28 8.45 7.68
CA GLY A 6 0.96 8.99 8.27
C GLY A 6 1.99 9.49 7.25
N GLY A 7 1.68 9.50 5.95
CA GLY A 7 2.58 9.99 4.90
C GLY A 7 3.84 9.12 4.70
N ARG A 8 3.80 7.86 5.15
CA ARG A 8 4.93 6.91 5.05
C ARG A 8 4.48 5.58 4.50
N CYS A 9 5.39 4.87 3.84
CA CYS A 9 5.18 3.49 3.41
C CYS A 9 4.99 2.57 4.62
N ALA A 10 3.95 1.74 4.63
CA ALA A 10 3.69 0.78 5.70
C ALA A 10 4.72 -0.36 5.79
N ASP A 11 5.38 -0.70 4.67
CA ASP A 11 6.39 -1.77 4.60
C ASP A 11 7.79 -1.25 4.96
N CYS A 12 8.31 -0.27 4.22
CA CYS A 12 9.70 0.21 4.40
C CYS A 12 9.82 1.50 5.21
N GLY A 13 8.72 2.14 5.59
CA GLY A 13 8.74 3.37 6.38
C GLY A 13 9.22 4.63 5.65
N ALA A 14 9.45 4.59 4.33
CA ALA A 14 9.90 5.74 3.55
C ALA A 14 8.89 6.91 3.63
N PRO A 15 9.31 8.12 4.06
CA PRO A 15 8.45 9.31 4.13
C PRO A 15 8.36 10.06 2.79
N ASP A 16 7.30 10.86 2.62
CA ASP A 16 7.14 11.86 1.55
C ASP A 16 7.31 11.33 0.11
N VAL A 17 7.04 10.04 -0.08
CA VAL A 17 6.98 9.39 -1.38
C VAL A 17 5.54 9.36 -1.90
N GLY A 18 5.36 9.28 -3.23
CA GLY A 18 4.05 8.96 -3.80
C GLY A 18 3.58 7.61 -3.25
N LEU A 19 2.57 7.63 -2.38
CA LEU A 19 1.97 6.44 -1.78
C LEU A 19 0.81 5.96 -2.63
N GLU A 20 0.75 4.65 -2.81
CA GLU A 20 -0.29 3.93 -3.52
C GLU A 20 -1.02 3.02 -2.52
N VAL A 21 -2.33 2.88 -2.72
CA VAL A 21 -3.15 1.97 -1.91
C VAL A 21 -2.99 0.56 -2.44
N HIS A 22 -2.72 -0.37 -1.54
CA HIS A 22 -2.60 -1.79 -1.82
C HIS A 22 -3.58 -2.60 -0.96
N HIS A 23 -4.28 -3.54 -1.58
CA HIS A 23 -5.09 -4.55 -0.88
C HIS A 23 -4.15 -5.61 -0.31
N ALA A 24 -4.09 -5.74 1.02
CA ALA A 24 -3.13 -6.60 1.71
C ALA A 24 -3.30 -8.10 1.38
N ASP A 25 -4.51 -8.50 1.02
CA ASP A 25 -4.82 -9.86 0.55
C ASP A 25 -4.70 -10.04 -0.98
N GLY A 26 -4.40 -8.96 -1.72
CA GLY A 26 -4.30 -8.96 -3.17
C GLY A 26 -5.63 -9.06 -3.92
N ASP A 27 -6.78 -9.11 -3.25
CA ASP A 27 -8.09 -9.12 -3.91
C ASP A 27 -8.68 -7.70 -3.99
N PRO A 28 -8.77 -7.10 -5.19
CA PRO A 28 -9.27 -5.75 -5.36
C PRO A 28 -10.77 -5.60 -5.05
N ARG A 29 -11.48 -6.68 -4.71
CA ARG A 29 -12.89 -6.65 -4.29
C ARG A 29 -13.04 -6.50 -2.78
N HIS A 30 -11.98 -6.69 -1.99
CA HIS A 30 -12.02 -6.61 -0.53
C HIS A 30 -11.63 -5.22 -0.03
N ASP A 31 -12.54 -4.24 -0.20
CA ASP A 31 -12.29 -2.81 0.08
C ASP A 31 -12.47 -2.40 1.56
N ALA A 32 -12.46 -3.36 2.49
CA ALA A 32 -12.51 -3.03 3.91
C ALA A 32 -11.28 -2.17 4.28
N PRO A 33 -11.43 -1.03 4.99
CA PRO A 33 -10.30 -0.18 5.35
C PRO A 33 -9.16 -0.91 6.08
N SER A 34 -9.48 -1.96 6.83
CA SER A 34 -8.50 -2.84 7.50
C SER A 34 -7.66 -3.69 6.54
N ASN A 35 -8.09 -3.86 5.29
CA ASN A 35 -7.38 -4.58 4.23
C ASN A 35 -6.59 -3.63 3.30
N LEU A 36 -6.67 -2.32 3.51
CA LEU A 36 -5.97 -1.34 2.68
C LEU A 36 -4.71 -0.84 3.41
N ILE A 37 -3.57 -0.92 2.75
CA ILE A 37 -2.30 -0.39 3.25
C ILE A 37 -1.70 0.61 2.25
N ALA A 38 -0.98 1.61 2.75
CA ALA A 38 -0.29 2.58 1.91
C ALA A 38 1.16 2.15 1.69
N LEU A 39 1.55 1.90 0.44
CA LEU A 39 2.90 1.49 0.07
C LEU A 39 3.54 2.53 -0.87
N CYS A 40 4.87 2.62 -0.85
CA CYS A 40 5.58 3.34 -1.91
C CYS A 40 5.53 2.50 -3.21
N GLY A 41 5.68 3.15 -4.37
CA GLY A 41 5.63 2.45 -5.67
C GLY A 41 6.59 1.25 -5.80
N ALA A 42 7.75 1.29 -5.12
CA ALA A 42 8.69 0.16 -5.12
C ALA A 42 8.14 -1.06 -4.34
N CYS A 43 7.65 -0.84 -3.11
CA CYS A 43 7.03 -1.88 -2.30
C CYS A 43 5.73 -2.37 -2.93
N HIS A 44 4.95 -1.47 -3.53
CA HIS A 44 3.72 -1.82 -4.22
C HIS A 44 3.96 -2.74 -5.43
N LYS A 45 4.97 -2.42 -6.24
CA LYS A 45 5.39 -3.26 -7.37
C LYS A 45 5.89 -4.63 -6.91
N LYS A 46 6.63 -4.70 -5.80
CA LYS A 46 7.10 -5.97 -5.22
C LYS A 46 5.91 -6.85 -4.82
N ALA A 47 4.96 -6.30 -4.07
CA ALA A 47 3.76 -7.01 -3.64
C ALA A 47 2.93 -7.52 -4.83
N GLY A 48 2.77 -6.72 -5.88
CA GLY A 48 2.08 -7.14 -7.10
C GLY A 48 2.84 -8.18 -7.95
N ALA A 49 4.17 -8.29 -7.80
CA ALA A 49 4.98 -9.29 -8.51
C ALA A 49 4.95 -10.67 -7.83
N GLU A 50 4.69 -10.74 -6.53
CA GLU A 50 4.54 -11.99 -5.77
C GLU A 50 3.20 -12.72 -6.09
N LEU A 51 2.29 -12.06 -6.80
CA LEU A 51 0.99 -12.59 -7.24
C LEU A 51 0.98 -13.10 -8.70
N ARG A 52 2.15 -13.27 -9.34
CA ARG A 52 2.28 -13.77 -10.72
C ARG A 52 2.99 -15.12 -10.79
#